data_AF-A0A8F5APR2-F1
#
_entry.id   AF-A0A8F5APR2-F1
#
_cell.length_a   1.000
_cell.length_b   1.000
_cell.length_c   1.000
_cell.angle_alpha   90.00
_cell.angle_beta   90.00
_cell.angle_gamma   90.00
#
_symmetry.space_group_name_H-M   'P 1'
#
loop_
_entity.id
_entity.type
_entity.pdbx_description
1 polymer ?
#
loop_
_entity_poly.entity_id
_entity_poly.type
_entity_poly.pdbx_seq_one_letter_code
_entity_poly.pdbx_strand_id
1 'polypeptide(L)' 'MSLPKMDEIQNLNKNELENEILNIKKELFKLRFSRANKQSFKSHQFKHQKHRLAQLLMKHQSN' A
#
# COMPACT_ATOMS: atom_id res chain seq x y z
N MET A 1 -5.96 3.31 13.85
CA MET A 1 -5.06 4.23 13.12
C MET A 1 -5.81 4.82 11.95
N SER A 2 -5.61 6.11 11.66
CA SER A 2 -6.28 6.82 10.56
C SER A 2 -6.15 6.04 9.26
N LEU A 3 -7.26 5.90 8.54
CA LEU A 3 -7.22 5.40 7.16
C LEU A 3 -6.35 6.35 6.32
N PRO A 4 -5.58 5.83 5.34
CA PRO A 4 -4.85 6.67 4.40
C PRO A 4 -5.85 7.59 3.70
N LYS A 5 -5.62 8.90 3.80
CA LYS A 5 -6.50 9.92 3.23
C LYS A 5 -6.28 9.95 1.72
N MET A 6 -7.38 9.92 0.96
CA MET A 6 -7.33 10.02 -0.50
C MET A 6 -6.62 11.30 -0.97
N ASP A 7 -6.68 12.36 -0.17
CA ASP A 7 -6.06 13.66 -0.45
C ASP A 7 -4.53 13.55 -0.66
N GLU A 8 -3.86 12.64 0.07
CA GLU A 8 -2.41 12.41 -0.06
C GLU A 8 -2.06 11.77 -1.40
N ILE A 9 -2.93 10.90 -1.91
CA ILE A 9 -2.74 10.21 -3.19
C ILE A 9 -3.06 11.15 -4.36
N GLN A 10 -3.97 12.11 -4.15
CA GLN A 10 -4.34 13.05 -5.20
C GLN A 10 -3.20 13.99 -5.62
N ASN A 11 -2.20 14.22 -4.77
CA ASN A 11 -1.10 15.13 -5.10
C ASN A 11 0.13 14.45 -5.72
N LEU A 12 0.12 13.12 -5.90
CA LEU A 12 1.27 12.37 -6.42
C LEU A 12 1.43 12.48 -7.95
N ASN A 13 2.67 12.66 -8.39
CA ASN A 13 3.06 12.57 -9.80
C ASN A 13 3.11 11.12 -10.30
N LYS A 14 3.08 10.89 -11.63
CA LYS A 14 3.10 9.53 -12.23
C LYS A 14 4.28 8.68 -11.73
N ASN A 15 5.50 9.24 -11.71
CA ASN A 15 6.69 8.54 -11.22
C ASN A 15 6.63 8.21 -9.72
N GLU A 16 6.11 9.13 -8.91
CA GLU A 16 5.94 8.93 -7.47
C GLU A 16 4.90 7.84 -7.21
N LEU A 17 3.80 7.85 -7.97
CA LEU A 17 2.74 6.86 -7.88
C LEU A 17 3.25 5.45 -8.19
N GLU A 18 4.06 5.27 -9.23
CA GLU A 18 4.68 3.98 -9.55
C GLU A 18 5.62 3.49 -8.43
N ASN A 19 6.46 4.41 -7.91
CA ASN A 19 7.34 4.12 -6.78
C ASN A 19 6.55 3.71 -5.52
N GLU A 20 5.46 4.40 -5.24
CA GLU A 20 4.55 4.12 -4.13
C GLU A 20 3.92 2.72 -4.26
N ILE A 21 3.43 2.37 -5.46
CA ILE A 21 2.89 1.04 -5.76
C ILE A 21 3.95 -0.03 -5.50
N LEU A 22 5.17 0.19 -5.97
CA LEU A 22 6.28 -0.75 -5.81
C LEU A 22 6.65 -0.92 -4.32
N ASN A 23 6.67 0.17 -3.56
CA ASN A 23 6.91 0.15 -2.13
C ASN A 23 5.81 -0.65 -1.39
N ILE A 24 4.53 -0.40 -1.67
CA ILE A 24 3.44 -1.14 -1.03
C ILE A 24 3.49 -2.64 -1.39
N LYS A 25 3.84 -2.99 -2.62
CA LYS A 25 4.04 -4.40 -3.01
C LYS A 25 5.15 -5.06 -2.19
N LYS A 26 6.28 -4.37 -1.98
CA LYS A 26 7.38 -4.84 -1.12
C LYS A 26 6.94 -5.00 0.33
N GLU A 27 6.18 -4.06 0.87
CA GLU A 27 5.68 -4.16 2.25
C GLU A 27 4.71 -5.33 2.43
N LEU A 28 3.78 -5.52 1.49
CA LEU A 28 2.87 -6.66 1.49
C LEU A 28 3.65 -7.99 1.42
N PHE A 29 4.74 -8.04 0.66
CA PHE A 29 5.62 -9.19 0.62
C PHE A 29 6.29 -9.44 1.98
N LYS A 30 6.85 -8.39 2.63
CA LYS A 30 7.44 -8.50 3.98
C LYS A 30 6.42 -9.01 5.00
N LEU A 31 5.18 -8.48 4.98
CA LEU A 31 4.13 -8.95 5.89
C LEU A 31 3.76 -10.42 5.64
N ARG A 32 3.69 -10.87 4.38
CA ARG A 32 3.47 -12.29 4.04
C ARG A 32 4.62 -13.17 4.51
N PHE A 33 5.85 -12.69 4.37
CA PHE A 33 7.05 -13.38 4.82
C PHE A 33 7.07 -13.54 6.34
N SER A 34 6.81 -12.46 7.10
CA SER A 34 6.69 -12.53 8.56
C SER A 34 5.57 -13.46 9.02
N ARG A 35 4.42 -13.47 8.32
CA ARG A 35 3.34 -14.43 8.57
C ARG A 35 3.77 -15.88 8.33
N ALA A 36 4.48 -16.15 7.25
CA ALA A 36 5.00 -17.49 6.95
C ALA A 36 6.01 -17.95 8.01
N ASN A 37 6.86 -17.04 8.48
CA ASN A 37 7.85 -17.30 9.53
C ASN A 37 7.26 -17.36 10.95
N LYS A 38 5.93 -17.25 11.11
CA LYS A 38 5.23 -17.20 12.40
C LYS A 38 5.74 -16.09 13.33
N GLN A 39 6.32 -15.03 12.77
CA GLN A 39 6.71 -13.84 13.52
C GLN A 39 5.46 -13.04 13.90
N SER A 40 5.54 -12.26 14.98
CA SER A 40 4.45 -11.35 15.34
C SER A 40 4.35 -10.24 14.28
N PHE A 41 3.15 -10.03 13.76
CA PHE A 41 2.85 -8.94 12.83
C PHE A 41 1.49 -8.35 13.15
N LYS A 42 1.27 -7.10 12.73
CA LYS A 42 0.01 -6.41 12.95
C LYS A 42 -0.96 -6.75 11.81
N SER A 43 -1.97 -7.58 12.08
CA SER A 43 -2.94 -8.03 11.08
C SER A 43 -3.63 -6.89 10.31
N HIS A 44 -3.88 -5.75 10.97
CA HIS A 44 -4.50 -4.58 10.32
C HIS A 44 -3.62 -3.95 9.24
N GLN A 45 -2.29 -4.12 9.28
CA GLN A 45 -1.40 -3.58 8.25
C GLN A 45 -1.69 -4.17 6.87
N PHE A 46 -2.07 -5.45 6.80
CA PHE A 46 -2.52 -6.07 5.55
C PHE A 46 -3.74 -5.34 4.95
N LYS A 47 -4.72 -5.00 5.78
CA LYS A 47 -5.93 -4.29 5.34
C LYS A 47 -5.58 -2.89 4.85
N HIS A 48 -4.76 -2.16 5.59
CA HIS A 48 -4.34 -0.81 5.23
C HIS A 48 -3.54 -0.78 3.92
N GLN A 49 -2.52 -1.63 3.78
CA GLN A 49 -1.70 -1.67 2.57
C GLN A 49 -2.48 -2.12 1.34
N LYS A 50 -3.37 -3.12 1.47
CA LYS A 50 -4.26 -3.51 0.37
C LYS A 50 -5.19 -2.37 -0.04
N HIS A 51 -5.76 -1.66 0.92
CA HIS A 51 -6.64 -0.53 0.63
C HIS A 51 -5.89 0.60 -0.07
N ARG A 52 -4.70 0.97 0.43
CA ARG A 52 -3.85 2.00 -0.18
C ARG A 52 -3.40 1.61 -1.59
N LEU A 53 -3.05 0.34 -1.81
CA LEU A 53 -2.71 -0.17 -3.14
C LEU A 53 -3.87 0.00 -4.13
N ALA A 54 -5.10 -0.30 -3.71
CA ALA A 54 -6.29 -0.14 -4.55
C ALA A 54 -6.51 1.35 -4.92
N GLN A 55 -6.33 2.27 -3.97
CA GLN A 55 -6.44 3.70 -4.22
C GLN A 55 -5.38 4.19 -5.24
N LEU A 56 -4.12 3.74 -5.11
CA LEU A 56 -3.06 4.08 -6.06
C LEU A 56 -3.33 3.53 -7.46
N LEU A 57 -3.80 2.29 -7.56
CA LEU A 57 -4.15 1.68 -8.86
C LEU A 57 -5.34 2.39 -9.51
N MET A 58 -6.33 2.81 -8.72
CA MET A 58 -7.45 3.60 -9.23
C MET A 58 -6.97 4.93 -9.82
N LYS A 59 -6.06 5.62 -9.14
CA LYS A 59 -5.48 6.86 -9.67
C LYS A 59 -4.59 6.62 -10.90
N HIS A 60 -3.83 5.53 -10.93
CA HIS A 60 -3.04 5.14 -12.10
C HIS A 60 -3.92 4.92 -13.34
N GLN A 61 -5.08 4.27 -13.19
CA GLN A 61 -5.97 3.92 -14.29
C GLN A 61 -6.72 5.13 -14.87
N SER A 62 -6.96 6.17 -14.07
CA SER A 62 -7.67 7.39 -14.48
C SER A 62 -6.80 8.42 -15.21
N ASN A 63 -5.51 8.12 -15.45
CA ASN A 63 -4.46 9.04 -15.94
C ASN A 63 -3.88 8.59 -17.28
#